data_AF-A0A950P3T3-F1
#
_entry.id   AF-A0A950P3T3-F1
#
_cell.length_a   1.000
_cell.length_b   1.000
_cell.length_c   1.000
_cell.angle_alpha   90.00
_cell.angle_beta   90.00
_cell.angle_gamma   90.00
#
_symmetry.space_group_name_H-M   'P 1'
#
loop_
_entity.id
_entity.type
_entity.pdbx_description
1 polymer ?
#
loop_
_entity_poly.entity_id
_entity_poly.type
_entity_poly.pdbx_seq_one_letter_code
_entity_poly.pdbx_strand_id
1 'polypeptide(L)'
;MTALIVALVLLGAASAYAATTAKHYKGKTSQHEPISFTISAGHIKNLSFFIDVRCPSGHRYRVYDSHFPSFKITRARFDQTFFASNPKATARVKGRVRAKSVTGTLTDRTMIKREHHYCGGTSTFKLLK
;
A
#
# COMPACT_ATOMS: atom_id res chain seq x y z
N MET A 1 42.95 -19.84 41.28
CA MET A 1 42.54 -18.87 40.24
C MET A 1 43.34 -19.13 38.98
N THR A 2 42.73 -19.72 37.94
CA THR A 2 43.18 -19.81 36.53
C THR A 2 42.08 -20.60 35.77
N ALA A 3 41.25 -19.95 34.94
CA ALA A 3 41.33 -19.85 33.46
C ALA A 3 40.97 -21.19 32.75
N LEU A 4 40.16 -21.33 31.68
CA LEU A 4 39.72 -20.43 30.61
C LEU A 4 38.54 -21.10 29.81
N ILE A 5 37.56 -20.28 29.41
CA ILE A 5 36.71 -20.26 28.19
C ILE A 5 36.64 -21.50 27.27
N VAL A 6 35.41 -21.99 26.96
CA VAL A 6 35.03 -22.45 25.60
C VAL A 6 33.59 -22.05 25.26
N ALA A 7 33.45 -21.37 24.12
CA ALA A 7 32.23 -20.87 23.51
C ALA A 7 31.32 -21.99 22.98
N LEU A 8 30.00 -21.87 23.16
CA LEU A 8 29.03 -22.68 22.43
C LEU A 8 28.38 -21.88 21.29
N VAL A 9 28.56 -22.43 20.11
CA VAL A 9 28.31 -21.90 18.77
C VAL A 9 26.84 -22.06 18.39
N LEU A 10 26.28 -20.97 17.83
CA LEU A 10 25.24 -20.88 16.79
C LEU A 10 24.26 -22.07 16.69
N LEU A 11 23.06 -21.95 17.25
CA LEU A 11 21.88 -22.59 16.64
C LEU A 11 21.17 -21.60 15.73
N GLY A 12 21.31 -21.89 14.44
CA GLY A 12 20.91 -21.11 13.30
C GLY A 12 19.47 -20.62 13.34
N ALA A 13 19.32 -19.36 12.98
CA ALA A 13 18.08 -18.75 12.59
C ALA A 13 17.49 -19.46 11.35
N ALA A 14 16.69 -20.50 11.58
CA ALA A 14 15.79 -21.03 10.57
C ALA A 14 14.40 -20.44 10.81
N SER A 15 14.24 -19.13 10.58
CA SER A 15 12.90 -18.61 10.29
C SER A 15 12.51 -19.14 8.91
N ALA A 16 11.98 -20.36 8.88
CA ALA A 16 11.22 -20.86 7.76
C ALA A 16 10.18 -19.78 7.45
N TYR A 17 10.37 -19.05 6.35
CA TYR A 17 9.33 -18.20 5.81
C TYR A 17 8.25 -19.15 5.34
N ALA A 18 7.37 -19.52 6.28
CA ALA A 18 6.15 -20.26 6.04
C ALA A 18 5.50 -19.67 4.79
N ALA A 19 5.09 -20.54 3.86
CA ALA A 19 4.27 -20.16 2.72
C ALA A 19 3.15 -19.25 3.22
N THR A 20 3.32 -17.94 3.01
CA THR A 20 2.43 -16.96 3.62
C THR A 20 1.12 -17.03 2.87
N THR A 21 0.12 -17.69 3.46
CA THR A 21 -1.23 -17.77 2.92
C THR A 21 -1.66 -16.38 2.51
N ALA A 22 -2.17 -16.25 1.28
CA ALA A 22 -2.66 -14.98 0.78
C ALA A 22 -3.72 -14.42 1.74
N LYS A 23 -3.55 -13.15 2.14
CA LYS A 23 -4.50 -12.44 2.99
C LYS A 23 -5.16 -11.35 2.17
N HIS A 24 -6.48 -11.45 2.01
CA HIS A 24 -7.27 -10.45 1.33
C HIS A 24 -7.68 -9.36 2.32
N TYR A 25 -7.54 -8.11 1.90
CA TYR A 25 -7.97 -6.93 2.65
C TYR A 25 -9.00 -6.18 1.81
N LYS A 26 -10.13 -5.86 2.42
CA LYS A 26 -11.21 -5.06 1.83
C LYS A 26 -11.77 -4.13 2.89
N GLY A 27 -12.11 -2.92 2.49
CA GLY A 27 -12.79 -1.98 3.38
C GLY A 27 -13.02 -0.64 2.71
N LYS A 28 -13.05 0.41 3.53
CA LYS A 28 -13.27 1.78 3.08
C LYS A 28 -12.13 2.68 3.53
N THR A 29 -11.88 3.71 2.74
CA THR A 29 -10.95 4.80 3.06
C THR A 29 -11.64 5.85 3.95
N SER A 30 -10.91 6.89 4.36
CA SER A 30 -11.45 8.03 5.13
C SER A 30 -12.44 8.87 4.33
N GLN A 31 -12.47 8.72 3.01
CA GLN A 31 -13.49 9.31 2.13
C GLN A 31 -14.74 8.43 2.03
N HIS A 32 -14.80 7.30 2.76
CA HIS A 32 -15.83 6.25 2.64
C HIS A 32 -15.82 5.49 1.32
N GLU A 33 -14.75 5.62 0.54
CA GLU A 33 -14.60 4.98 -0.75
C GLU A 33 -13.98 3.57 -0.64
N PRO A 34 -14.37 2.60 -1.49
CA PRO A 34 -13.85 1.24 -1.41
C PRO A 34 -12.34 1.14 -1.70
N ILE A 35 -11.67 0.24 -0.97
CA ILE A 35 -10.29 -0.18 -1.22
C ILE A 35 -10.16 -1.69 -1.02
N SER A 36 -9.36 -2.34 -1.85
CA SER A 36 -8.97 -3.74 -1.67
C SER A 36 -7.58 -4.06 -2.20
N PHE A 37 -6.94 -5.05 -1.60
CA PHE A 37 -5.70 -5.66 -2.08
C PHE A 37 -5.47 -7.01 -1.41
N THR A 38 -4.49 -7.76 -1.92
CA THR A 38 -4.03 -9.02 -1.33
C THR A 38 -2.59 -8.88 -0.87
N ILE A 39 -2.27 -9.37 0.32
CA ILE A 39 -0.88 -9.57 0.77
C ILE A 39 -0.52 -11.04 0.61
N SER A 40 0.50 -11.33 -0.19
CA SER A 40 1.00 -12.70 -0.42
C SER A 40 2.50 -12.66 -0.70
N ALA A 41 3.25 -13.58 -0.10
CA ALA A 41 4.71 -13.70 -0.26
C ALA A 41 5.49 -12.39 0.02
N GLY A 42 4.99 -11.55 0.93
CA GLY A 42 5.62 -10.25 1.24
C GLY A 42 5.36 -9.15 0.21
N HIS A 43 4.41 -9.34 -0.71
CA HIS A 43 4.01 -8.35 -1.71
C HIS A 43 2.55 -7.94 -1.53
N ILE A 44 2.24 -6.69 -1.89
CA ILE A 44 0.89 -6.23 -2.17
C ILE A 44 0.58 -6.54 -3.64
N LYS A 45 -0.58 -7.15 -3.88
CA LYS A 45 -1.08 -7.58 -5.19
C LYS A 45 -2.53 -7.13 -5.37
N ASN A 46 -2.97 -7.00 -6.62
CA ASN A 46 -4.36 -6.72 -6.99
C ASN A 46 -4.93 -5.51 -6.23
N LEU A 47 -4.13 -4.43 -6.12
CA LEU A 47 -4.60 -3.19 -5.52
C LEU A 47 -5.68 -2.58 -6.41
N SER A 48 -6.78 -2.17 -5.80
CA SER A 48 -7.80 -1.35 -6.43
C SER A 48 -8.47 -0.46 -5.40
N PHE A 49 -8.82 0.76 -5.79
CA PHE A 49 -9.52 1.70 -4.92
C PHE A 49 -10.33 2.71 -5.72
N PHE A 50 -11.32 3.29 -5.06
CA PHE A 50 -11.91 4.56 -5.46
C PHE A 50 -11.33 5.69 -4.59
N ILE A 51 -11.18 6.87 -5.19
CA ILE A 51 -10.74 8.07 -4.48
C ILE A 51 -11.48 9.29 -5.04
N ASP A 52 -11.91 10.18 -4.15
CA ASP A 52 -12.44 11.47 -4.56
C ASP A 52 -11.28 12.46 -4.71
N VAL A 53 -11.17 13.05 -5.90
CA VAL A 53 -10.21 14.10 -6.24
C VAL A 53 -10.92 15.45 -6.35
N ARG A 54 -10.22 16.52 -5.96
CA ARG A 54 -10.70 17.90 -6.08
C ARG A 54 -9.90 18.64 -7.16
N CYS A 55 -10.61 19.33 -8.03
CA CYS A 55 -10.03 20.15 -9.08
C CYS A 55 -9.84 21.60 -8.62
N PRO A 56 -8.98 22.40 -9.30
CA PRO A 56 -8.80 23.82 -8.99
C PRO A 56 -10.09 24.64 -9.02
N SER A 57 -11.04 24.26 -9.89
CA SER A 57 -12.40 24.82 -9.96
C SER A 57 -13.25 24.59 -8.72
N GLY A 58 -12.86 23.63 -7.85
CA GLY A 58 -13.59 23.23 -6.66
C GLY A 58 -14.50 22.02 -6.85
N HIS A 59 -14.75 21.59 -8.10
CA HIS A 59 -15.50 20.37 -8.39
C HIS A 59 -14.79 19.11 -7.86
N ARG A 60 -15.59 18.09 -7.55
CA ARG A 60 -15.12 16.79 -7.09
C ARG A 60 -15.46 15.72 -8.09
N TYR A 61 -14.51 14.82 -8.32
CA TYR A 61 -14.68 13.67 -9.20
C TYR A 61 -14.23 12.42 -8.46
N ARG A 62 -14.95 11.32 -8.67
CA ARG A 62 -14.54 10.02 -8.19
C ARG A 62 -13.73 9.32 -9.27
N VAL A 63 -12.51 8.91 -8.91
CA VAL A 63 -11.59 8.16 -9.77
C VAL A 63 -11.55 6.71 -9.29
N TYR A 64 -11.49 5.77 -10.24
CA TYR A 64 -11.27 4.36 -9.96
C TYR A 64 -9.89 3.96 -10.48
N ASP A 65 -9.04 3.48 -9.58
CA ASP A 65 -7.72 2.99 -9.91
C ASP A 65 -7.60 1.51 -9.62
N SER A 66 -7.00 0.77 -10.55
CA SER A 66 -6.87 -0.68 -10.51
C SER A 66 -5.71 -1.17 -11.37
N HIS A 67 -5.51 -2.48 -11.43
CA HIS A 67 -4.50 -3.12 -12.28
C HIS A 67 -3.05 -2.69 -11.99
N PHE A 68 -2.78 -2.29 -10.75
CA PHE A 68 -1.42 -1.96 -10.32
C PHE A 68 -0.50 -3.20 -10.34
N PRO A 69 0.76 -3.06 -10.77
CA PRO A 69 1.74 -4.13 -10.62
C PRO A 69 1.99 -4.43 -9.14
N SER A 70 2.36 -5.68 -8.85
CA SER A 70 2.67 -6.07 -7.47
C SER A 70 3.89 -5.33 -6.95
N PHE A 71 3.91 -4.99 -5.66
CA PHE A 71 5.02 -4.26 -5.05
C PHE A 71 5.36 -4.78 -3.66
N LYS A 72 6.62 -4.62 -3.26
CA LYS A 72 7.20 -5.28 -2.10
C LYS A 72 6.86 -4.55 -0.79
N ILE A 73 6.65 -5.33 0.25
CA ILE A 73 6.62 -4.85 1.64
C ILE A 73 8.01 -5.05 2.23
N THR A 74 8.63 -3.97 2.72
CA THR A 74 9.97 -3.99 3.33
C THR A 74 9.87 -3.55 4.78
N ARG A 75 10.35 -4.38 5.72
CA ARG A 75 10.29 -4.12 7.17
C ARG A 75 8.87 -3.73 7.64
N ALA A 76 7.88 -4.50 7.17
CA ALA A 76 6.45 -4.28 7.42
C ALA A 76 5.89 -2.94 6.90
N ARG A 77 6.60 -2.22 6.03
CA ARG A 77 6.18 -0.95 5.41
C ARG A 77 6.12 -1.09 3.89
N PHE A 78 5.31 -0.26 3.26
CA PHE A 78 5.24 -0.14 1.81
C PHE A 78 5.12 1.34 1.44
N ASP A 79 5.71 1.72 0.32
CA ASP A 79 5.61 3.06 -0.26
C ASP A 79 5.89 2.91 -1.76
N GLN A 80 4.84 3.04 -2.58
CA GLN A 80 4.92 2.86 -4.01
C GLN A 80 4.20 4.00 -4.70
N THR A 81 4.86 4.58 -5.71
CA THR A 81 4.25 5.52 -6.65
C THR A 81 4.15 4.85 -8.01
N PHE A 82 3.00 4.99 -8.64
CA PHE A 82 2.71 4.52 -9.99
C PHE A 82 2.47 5.74 -10.87
N PHE A 83 2.96 5.68 -12.10
CA PHE A 83 2.83 6.71 -13.09
C PHE A 83 1.96 6.17 -14.22
N ALA A 84 1.02 6.98 -14.69
CA ALA A 84 0.37 6.70 -15.97
C ALA A 84 1.33 6.99 -17.14
N SER A 85 0.88 6.79 -18.37
CA SER A 85 1.68 7.16 -19.56
C SER A 85 2.10 8.65 -19.56
N ASN A 86 1.31 9.51 -18.91
CA ASN A 86 1.74 10.86 -18.57
C ASN A 86 2.30 10.89 -17.14
N PRO A 87 3.58 11.28 -16.93
CA PRO A 87 4.22 11.26 -15.61
C PRO A 87 3.63 12.26 -14.61
N LYS A 88 2.79 13.20 -15.07
CA LYS A 88 2.04 14.11 -14.17
C LYS A 88 0.82 13.43 -13.53
N ALA A 89 0.32 12.34 -14.09
CA ALA A 89 -0.74 11.54 -13.50
C ALA A 89 -0.12 10.40 -12.67
N THR A 90 -0.46 10.35 -11.38
CA THR A 90 0.20 9.49 -10.42
C THR A 90 -0.75 8.98 -9.35
N ALA A 91 -0.60 7.71 -8.98
CA ALA A 91 -1.20 7.14 -7.78
C ALA A 91 -0.09 6.69 -6.83
N ARG A 92 -0.10 7.16 -5.58
CA ARG A 92 0.84 6.76 -4.53
C ARG A 92 0.11 6.07 -3.41
N VAL A 93 0.64 4.93 -2.98
CA VAL A 93 0.17 4.15 -1.84
C VAL A 93 1.31 3.90 -0.88
N LYS A 94 1.14 4.34 0.37
CA LYS A 94 2.14 4.14 1.42
C LYS A 94 1.49 3.72 2.72
N GLY A 95 2.19 2.94 3.55
CA GLY A 95 1.61 2.45 4.78
C GLY A 95 2.45 1.38 5.48
N ARG A 96 1.79 0.69 6.41
CA ARG A 96 2.38 -0.30 7.29
C ARG A 96 1.43 -1.47 7.52
N VAL A 97 2.00 -2.66 7.54
CA VAL A 97 1.35 -3.91 7.94
C VAL A 97 1.64 -4.18 9.42
N ARG A 98 0.60 -4.50 10.18
CA ARG A 98 0.67 -4.97 11.56
C ARG A 98 0.01 -6.36 11.65
N ALA A 99 0.15 -7.03 12.79
CA ALA A 99 -0.32 -8.40 12.97
C ALA A 99 -1.79 -8.63 12.54
N LYS A 100 -2.69 -7.68 12.86
CA LYS A 100 -4.13 -7.78 12.59
C LYS A 100 -4.69 -6.64 11.73
N SER A 101 -3.83 -5.76 11.21
CA SER A 101 -4.31 -4.59 10.47
C SER A 101 -3.30 -4.06 9.46
N VAL A 102 -3.81 -3.36 8.45
CA VAL A 102 -3.00 -2.59 7.50
C VAL A 102 -3.50 -1.16 7.50
N THR A 103 -2.58 -0.22 7.68
CA THR A 103 -2.89 1.22 7.68
C THR A 103 -2.08 1.91 6.61
N GLY A 104 -2.66 2.90 5.94
CA GLY A 104 -1.93 3.65 4.92
C GLY A 104 -2.62 4.91 4.45
N THR A 105 -2.02 5.49 3.44
CA THR A 105 -2.44 6.70 2.74
C THR A 105 -2.41 6.42 1.24
N LEU A 106 -3.47 6.83 0.56
CA LEU A 106 -3.57 6.93 -0.88
C LEU A 106 -3.46 8.42 -1.24
N THR A 107 -2.68 8.71 -2.26
CA THR A 107 -2.65 10.02 -2.91
C THR A 107 -2.82 9.78 -4.40
N ASP A 108 -3.77 10.47 -5.01
CA ASP A 108 -3.99 10.41 -6.45
C ASP A 108 -3.86 11.79 -7.07
N ARG A 109 -3.35 11.82 -8.29
CA ARG A 109 -3.33 12.98 -9.17
C ARG A 109 -3.72 12.52 -10.57
N THR A 110 -4.90 12.91 -11.01
CA THR A 110 -5.46 12.46 -12.28
C THR A 110 -5.90 13.65 -13.14
N MET A 111 -5.66 13.56 -14.44
CA MET A 111 -6.17 14.54 -15.41
C MET A 111 -7.68 14.32 -15.60
N ILE A 112 -8.50 15.27 -15.16
CA ILE A 112 -9.93 15.24 -15.43
C ILE A 112 -10.17 16.00 -16.74
N LYS A 113 -10.48 15.24 -17.80
CA LYS A 113 -10.62 15.79 -19.17
C LYS A 113 -11.62 16.95 -19.23
N ARG A 114 -12.75 16.85 -18.50
CA ARG A 114 -13.79 17.89 -18.45
C ARG A 114 -13.32 19.21 -17.83
N GLU A 115 -12.30 19.16 -17.00
CA GLU A 115 -11.76 20.30 -16.28
C GLU A 115 -10.47 20.82 -16.93
N HIS A 116 -9.88 20.09 -17.87
CA HIS A 116 -8.56 20.37 -18.44
C HIS A 116 -7.45 20.56 -17.39
N HIS A 117 -7.64 19.99 -16.20
CA HIS A 117 -6.72 20.12 -15.06
C HIS A 117 -6.40 18.77 -14.44
N TYR A 118 -5.23 18.72 -13.81
CA TYR A 118 -4.88 17.64 -12.88
C TYR A 118 -5.54 17.93 -11.54
N CYS A 119 -6.37 17.00 -11.11
CA CYS A 119 -7.10 17.07 -9.85
C CYS A 119 -6.45 16.12 -8.86
N GLY A 120 -6.45 16.49 -7.58
CA GLY A 120 -5.72 15.78 -6.54
C GLY A 120 -6.65 15.25 -5.45
N GLY A 121 -6.35 14.05 -4.95
CA GLY A 121 -7.06 13.43 -3.84
C GLY A 121 -6.07 12.85 -2.83
N THR A 122 -6.45 12.82 -1.57
CA THR A 122 -5.73 12.05 -0.55
C THR A 122 -6.73 11.44 0.42
N SER A 123 -6.51 10.17 0.75
CA SER A 123 -7.33 9.47 1.72
C SER A 123 -6.49 8.50 2.54
N THR A 124 -6.91 8.22 3.76
CA THR A 124 -6.26 7.22 4.61
C THR A 124 -7.12 5.97 4.70
N PHE A 125 -6.51 4.84 5.08
CA PHE A 125 -7.25 3.61 5.33
C PHE A 125 -6.71 2.87 6.55
N LYS A 126 -7.59 2.14 7.22
CA LYS A 126 -7.29 1.17 8.26
C LYS A 126 -8.14 -0.07 8.00
N LEU A 127 -7.50 -1.12 7.51
CA LEU A 127 -8.14 -2.39 7.18
C LEU A 127 -7.82 -3.38 8.29
N LEU A 128 -8.85 -4.02 8.82
CA LEU A 128 -8.72 -5.11 9.78
C LEU A 128 -8.77 -6.43 9.01
N LYS A 129 -8.09 -7.45 9.57
CA LYS A 129 -8.24 -8.81 9.10
C LYS A 129 -9.41 -9.48 9.81
#